data_AF-A0A7J4QMG7-F1
#
_entry.id   AF-A0A7J4QMG7-F1
#
_cell.length_a   1.000
_cell.length_b   1.000
_cell.length_c   1.000
_cell.angle_alpha   90.00
_cell.angle_beta   90.00
_cell.angle_gamma   90.00
#
_symmetry.space_group_name_H-M   'P 1'
#
loop_
_entity.id
_entity.type
_entity.pdbx_description
1 polymer ?
#
loop_
_entity_poly.entity_id
_entity_poly.type
_entity_poly.pdbx_seq_one_letter_code
_entity_poly.pdbx_strand_id
1 'polypeptide(L)'
;AEVGDPRETPAEPLADALLEKGVRVGTWDPHLDEPLMDGVTVHASLEEAEGYDLVVLVTAHKACLEDDWTALHSRMRTPILYDGRRVLDLEHLANAGWQVHAVGRP
;
A
#
# COMPACT_ATOMS: atom_id res chain seq x y z
N ALA A 1 -2.26 3.15 16.61
CA ALA A 1 -1.02 2.79 17.33
C ALA A 1 0.10 2.97 16.32
N GLU A 2 0.92 4.00 16.49
CA GLU A 2 2.19 4.11 15.77
C GLU A 2 3.09 2.99 16.28
N VAL A 3 3.37 2.01 15.42
CA VAL A 3 4.36 0.98 15.69
C VAL A 3 5.52 1.30 14.75
N GLY A 4 6.51 2.00 15.27
CA GLY A 4 7.80 2.27 14.60
C GLY A 4 8.82 1.15 14.79
N ASP A 5 8.37 -0.08 15.05
CA ASP A 5 9.24 -1.25 15.10
C ASP A 5 9.07 -2.06 13.79
N PRO A 6 9.99 -1.93 12.83
CA PRO A 6 9.90 -2.63 11.55
C PRO A 6 10.05 -4.15 11.70
N ARG A 7 10.55 -4.66 12.83
CA ARG A 7 11.00 -6.05 12.99
C ARG A 7 9.89 -7.12 12.99
N GLU A 8 8.62 -6.73 13.00
CA GLU A 8 7.47 -7.64 12.92
C GLU A 8 6.36 -7.13 11.95
N THR A 9 6.71 -6.25 11.02
CA THR A 9 5.73 -5.76 10.04
C THR A 9 5.29 -6.89 9.10
N PRO A 10 3.98 -7.06 8.82
CA PRO A 10 3.53 -7.99 7.79
C PRO A 10 3.95 -7.55 6.37
N ALA A 11 4.56 -6.37 6.22
CA ALA A 11 5.02 -5.84 4.94
C ALA A 11 6.18 -6.66 4.34
N GLU A 12 7.15 -7.06 5.15
CA GLU A 12 8.32 -7.82 4.68
C GLU A 12 7.92 -9.19 4.11
N PRO A 13 7.21 -10.08 4.84
CA PRO A 13 6.79 -11.37 4.29
C PRO A 13 5.88 -11.25 3.07
N LEU A 14 5.07 -10.19 2.99
CA LEU A 14 4.23 -9.95 1.82
C LEU A 14 5.06 -9.54 0.60
N ALA A 15 6.01 -8.61 0.78
CA ALA A 15 6.89 -8.15 -0.29
C ALA A 15 7.73 -9.32 -0.84
N ASP A 16 8.32 -10.13 0.05
CA ASP A 16 9.11 -11.30 -0.33
C ASP A 16 8.28 -12.29 -1.17
N ALA A 17 7.10 -12.68 -0.71
CA ALA A 17 6.21 -13.60 -1.43
C ALA A 17 5.73 -13.06 -2.80
N LEU A 18 5.66 -11.73 -2.97
CA LEU A 18 5.35 -11.10 -4.26
C LEU A 18 6.56 -11.11 -5.20
N LEU A 19 7.74 -10.77 -4.67
CA LEU A 19 9.01 -10.80 -5.42
C LEU A 19 9.33 -12.22 -5.91
N GLU A 20 9.14 -13.25 -5.08
CA GLU A 20 9.31 -14.66 -5.46
C GLU A 20 8.43 -15.07 -6.64
N LYS A 21 7.29 -14.39 -6.83
CA LYS A 21 6.36 -14.62 -7.95
C LYS A 21 6.67 -13.75 -9.18
N GLY A 22 7.76 -12.99 -9.16
CA GLY A 22 8.16 -12.08 -10.24
C GLY A 22 7.33 -10.80 -10.31
N VAL A 23 6.63 -10.43 -9.23
CA VAL A 23 5.90 -9.17 -9.15
C VAL A 23 6.87 -8.04 -8.81
N ARG A 24 6.75 -6.89 -9.47
CA ARG A 24 7.49 -5.68 -9.09
C ARG A 24 6.84 -5.06 -7.87
N VAL A 25 7.61 -4.82 -6.81
CA VAL A 25 7.11 -4.29 -5.55
C VAL A 25 7.64 -2.87 -5.31
N GLY A 26 6.73 -1.97 -4.97
CA GLY A 26 7.03 -0.63 -4.48
C GLY A 26 6.45 -0.44 -3.08
N THR A 27 7.14 0.33 -2.24
CA THR A 27 6.70 0.63 -0.88
C THR A 27 6.79 2.12 -0.59
N TRP A 28 5.89 2.59 0.26
CA TRP A 28 5.95 3.90 0.88
C TRP A 28 5.57 3.73 2.35
N ASP A 29 6.35 4.34 3.24
CA ASP A 29 6.07 4.44 4.66
C ASP A 29 6.57 5.79 5.16
N PRO A 30 5.76 6.58 5.89
CA PRO A 30 6.15 7.91 6.37
C PRO A 30 7.33 7.90 7.36
N HIS A 31 7.73 6.72 7.85
CA HIS A 31 8.81 6.54 8.82
C HIS A 31 9.97 5.69 8.29
N LEU A 32 9.94 5.26 7.02
CA LEU A 32 11.03 4.49 6.41
C LEU A 32 11.54 5.21 5.16
N ASP A 33 12.84 5.49 5.16
CA ASP A 33 13.55 6.07 4.02
C ASP A 33 14.38 5.01 3.25
N GLU A 34 14.50 3.80 3.79
CA GLU A 34 15.30 2.70 3.24
C GLU A 34 14.43 1.49 2.86
N PRO A 35 14.82 0.73 1.83
CA PRO A 35 14.08 -0.46 1.40
C PRO A 35 14.04 -1.52 2.50
N LEU A 36 12.87 -2.15 2.63
CA LEU A 36 12.67 -3.30 3.52
C LEU A 36 13.56 -4.49 3.15
N MET A 37 13.85 -4.64 1.85
CA MET A 37 14.68 -5.70 1.29
C MET A 37 15.11 -5.37 -0.15
N ASP A 38 16.10 -6.11 -0.66
CA ASP A 38 16.55 -5.99 -2.03
C ASP A 38 15.42 -6.26 -3.04
N GLY A 39 15.39 -5.50 -4.12
CA GLY A 39 14.38 -5.65 -5.19
C GLY A 39 13.07 -4.88 -4.95
N VAL A 40 12.90 -4.23 -3.80
CA VAL A 40 11.80 -3.31 -3.51
C VAL A 40 12.18 -1.88 -3.88
N THR A 41 11.31 -1.18 -4.62
CA THR A 41 11.45 0.27 -4.86
C THR A 41 10.84 1.05 -3.71
N VAL A 42 11.57 1.97 -3.10
CA VAL A 42 11.03 2.88 -2.09
C VAL A 42 10.62 4.18 -2.75
N HIS A 43 9.40 4.63 -2.46
CA HIS A 43 8.89 5.94 -2.84
C HIS A 43 8.96 6.87 -1.64
N ALA A 44 9.33 8.13 -1.86
CA ALA A 44 9.31 9.15 -0.81
C ALA A 44 7.87 9.63 -0.53
N SER A 45 6.97 9.48 -1.50
CA SER A 45 5.55 9.82 -1.39
C SER A 45 4.68 8.93 -2.27
N LEU A 46 3.38 8.89 -2.00
CA LEU A 46 2.42 8.23 -2.89
C LEU A 46 2.30 8.90 -4.27
N GLU A 47 2.83 10.12 -4.45
CA GLU A 47 2.82 10.82 -5.74
C GLU A 47 3.79 10.21 -6.75
N GLU A 48 4.89 9.62 -6.26
CA GLU A 48 5.89 8.92 -7.08
C GLU A 48 5.43 7.54 -7.55
N ALA A 49 4.38 7.00 -6.92
CA ALA A 49 3.82 5.71 -7.27
C ALA A 49 2.98 5.80 -8.55
N GLU A 50 3.52 5.26 -9.66
CA GLU A 50 2.88 5.25 -10.97
C GLU A 50 2.90 3.86 -11.62
N GLY A 51 1.82 3.50 -12.31
CA GLY A 51 1.76 2.30 -13.15
C GLY A 51 1.63 0.98 -12.39
N TYR A 52 1.23 1.02 -11.12
CA TYR A 52 0.94 -0.17 -10.30
C TYR A 52 -0.46 -0.73 -10.59
N ASP A 53 -0.70 -1.99 -10.21
CA ASP A 53 -1.98 -2.69 -10.38
C ASP A 53 -2.73 -2.96 -9.08
N LEU A 54 -2.02 -2.89 -7.95
CA LEU A 54 -2.55 -3.22 -6.64
C LEU A 54 -1.82 -2.39 -5.59
N VAL A 55 -2.60 -1.78 -4.70
CA VAL A 55 -2.10 -1.17 -3.47
C VAL A 55 -2.57 -2.03 -2.30
N VAL A 56 -1.67 -2.35 -1.38
CA VAL A 56 -2.00 -3.08 -0.15
C VAL A 56 -1.64 -2.22 1.05
N LEU A 57 -2.63 -1.84 1.86
CA LEU A 57 -2.37 -1.14 3.12
C LEU A 57 -1.96 -2.15 4.19
N VAL A 58 -0.66 -2.20 4.48
CA VAL A 58 -0.06 -3.14 5.45
C VAL A 58 0.10 -2.57 6.85
N THR A 59 0.22 -1.24 6.97
CA THR A 59 0.36 -0.52 8.24
C THR A 59 -0.61 0.65 8.29
N ALA A 60 -1.28 0.84 9.43
CA ALA A 60 -2.30 1.87 9.61
C ALA A 60 -1.70 3.18 10.12
N HIS A 61 -0.74 3.73 9.40
CA HIS A 61 -0.18 5.05 9.73
C HIS A 61 -1.21 6.13 9.46
N LYS A 62 -1.21 7.18 10.30
CA LYS A 62 -2.14 8.30 10.15
C LYS A 62 -1.97 8.99 8.79
N ALA A 63 -0.74 9.11 8.30
CA ALA A 63 -0.45 9.65 6.97
C ALA A 63 -1.21 8.91 5.86
N CYS A 64 -1.29 7.56 5.90
CA CYS A 64 -2.01 6.79 4.87
C CYS A 64 -3.54 7.07 4.86
N LEU A 65 -4.12 7.46 6.00
CA LEU A 65 -5.54 7.79 6.11
C LEU A 65 -5.87 9.19 5.59
N GLU A 66 -4.90 10.10 5.64
CA GLU A 66 -5.04 11.51 5.28
C GLU A 66 -4.54 11.81 3.86
N ASP A 67 -3.93 10.83 3.18
CA ASP A 67 -3.35 10.97 1.84
C ASP A 67 -4.40 11.01 0.71
N ASP A 68 -3.99 11.49 -0.46
CA ASP A 68 -4.86 11.65 -1.63
C ASP A 68 -4.93 10.37 -2.47
N TRP A 69 -5.82 9.48 -2.06
CA TRP A 69 -6.14 8.24 -2.77
C TRP A 69 -6.75 8.47 -4.16
N THR A 70 -7.33 9.64 -4.44
CA THR A 70 -7.87 9.97 -5.76
C THR A 70 -6.75 10.33 -6.72
N ALA A 71 -5.75 11.09 -6.26
CA ALA A 71 -4.56 11.37 -7.04
C ALA A 71 -3.80 10.06 -7.36
N LEU A 72 -3.63 9.17 -6.37
CA LEU A 72 -3.00 7.87 -6.60
C LEU A 72 -3.78 7.03 -7.63
N HIS A 73 -5.11 6.96 -7.51
CA HIS A 73 -5.98 6.24 -8.45
C HIS A 73 -5.68 6.60 -9.90
N SER A 74 -5.56 7.90 -10.20
CA SER A 74 -5.33 8.40 -11.56
C SER A 74 -4.02 7.95 -12.21
N ARG A 75 -3.05 7.51 -11.39
CA ARG A 75 -1.72 7.03 -11.79
C ARG A 75 -1.62 5.50 -11.81
N MET A 76 -2.64 4.79 -11.34
CA MET A 76 -2.66 3.33 -11.35
C MET A 76 -2.94 2.80 -12.76
N ARG A 77 -2.25 1.71 -13.13
CA ARG A 77 -2.60 0.94 -14.34
C ARG A 77 -3.89 0.16 -14.13
N THR A 78 -4.02 -0.45 -12.95
CA THR A 78 -5.23 -1.11 -12.48
C THR A 78 -5.49 -0.64 -11.05
N PRO A 79 -6.59 0.07 -10.75
CA PRO A 79 -6.80 0.66 -9.43
C PRO A 79 -7.43 -0.35 -8.45
N ILE A 80 -6.68 -1.37 -8.05
CA ILE A 80 -7.10 -2.32 -7.02
C ILE A 80 -6.52 -1.89 -5.68
N LEU A 81 -7.35 -1.85 -4.64
CA LEU A 81 -6.94 -1.51 -3.28
C LEU A 81 -7.34 -2.63 -2.31
N TYR A 82 -6.38 -3.13 -1.55
CA TYR A 82 -6.58 -4.10 -0.48
C TYR A 82 -6.26 -3.47 0.87
N ASP A 83 -7.27 -3.23 1.69
CA ASP A 83 -7.09 -2.75 3.06
C ASP A 83 -6.82 -3.92 4.02
N GLY A 84 -5.54 -4.14 4.29
CA GLY A 84 -5.06 -5.13 5.26
C GLY A 84 -5.37 -4.79 6.71
N ARG A 85 -5.70 -3.53 7.01
CA ARG A 85 -5.84 -3.01 8.37
C ARG A 85 -7.28 -2.65 8.77
N ARG A 86 -8.19 -2.58 7.78
CA ARG A 86 -9.61 -2.24 7.94
C ARG A 86 -9.79 -0.85 8.56
N VAL A 87 -9.05 0.12 8.04
CA VAL A 87 -9.03 1.50 8.53
C VAL A 87 -9.46 2.51 7.47
N LEU A 88 -9.48 2.14 6.20
CA LEU A 88 -9.90 3.01 5.10
C LEU A 88 -11.42 3.03 4.95
N ASP A 89 -11.95 4.16 4.49
CA ASP A 89 -13.35 4.27 4.06
C ASP A 89 -13.50 3.65 2.65
N LEU A 90 -13.76 2.34 2.63
CA LEU A 90 -13.87 1.59 1.37
C LEU A 90 -15.08 2.01 0.53
N GLU A 91 -16.15 2.51 1.14
CA GLU A 91 -17.32 2.98 0.39
C GLU A 91 -16.98 4.26 -0.36
N HIS A 92 -16.32 5.20 0.31
CA HIS A 92 -15.80 6.40 -0.33
C HIS A 92 -14.82 6.06 -1.46
N LEU A 93 -13.87 5.15 -1.22
CA LEU A 93 -12.88 4.77 -2.22
C LEU A 93 -13.48 4.01 -3.41
N ALA A 94 -14.48 3.15 -3.17
CA ALA A 94 -15.24 2.51 -4.24
C ALA A 94 -15.98 3.54 -5.11
N ASN A 95 -16.61 4.53 -4.48
CA ASN A 95 -17.28 5.62 -5.19
C ASN A 95 -16.30 6.50 -5.99
N ALA A 96 -15.04 6.59 -5.54
CA ALA A 96 -13.94 7.23 -6.27
C ALA A 96 -13.37 6.37 -7.42
N GLY A 97 -13.85 5.13 -7.59
CA GLY A 97 -13.48 4.25 -8.71
C GLY A 97 -12.44 3.18 -8.39
N TRP A 98 -12.08 2.98 -7.12
CA TRP A 98 -11.22 1.87 -6.70
C TRP A 98 -11.98 0.53 -6.71
N GLN A 99 -11.28 -0.54 -7.10
CA GLN A 99 -11.70 -1.91 -6.80
C GLN A 99 -11.21 -2.26 -5.40
N VAL A 100 -12.09 -2.11 -4.41
CA VAL A 100 -11.73 -2.24 -3.00
C VAL A 100 -11.95 -3.65 -2.45
N HIS A 101 -11.00 -4.10 -1.63
CA HIS A 101 -11.03 -5.36 -0.90
C HIS A 101 -10.51 -5.14 0.53
N ALA A 102 -10.87 -6.01 1.46
CA ALA A 102 -10.33 -5.97 2.82
C ALA A 102 -10.30 -7.35 3.46
N VAL A 103 -9.43 -7.52 4.46
CA VAL A 103 -9.35 -8.77 5.23
C VAL A 103 -10.71 -9.10 5.84
N GLY A 104 -11.21 -10.31 5.55
CA GLY A 104 -12.47 -10.81 6.09
C GLY A 104 -13.73 -10.21 5.46
N ARG A 105 -13.63 -9.51 4.31
CA ARG A 105 -14.76 -9.15 3.46
C ARG A 105 -14.64 -9.87 2.11
N PRO A 106 -15.56 -10.80 1.78
CA PRO A 106 -15.60 -11.45 0.47
C PRO A 106 -16.00 -10.48 -0.64
#